data_AF-A0A2V7FSM3-F1
#
_entry.id   AF-A0A2V7FSM3-F1
#
_cell.length_a   1.000
_cell.length_b   1.000
_cell.length_c   1.000
_cell.angle_alpha   90.00
_cell.angle_beta   90.00
_cell.angle_gamma   90.00
#
_symmetry.space_group_name_H-M   'P 1'
#
loop_
_entity.id
_entity.type
_entity.pdbx_description
1 polymer ?
#
loop_
_entity_poly.entity_id
_entity_poly.type
_entity_poly.pdbx_seq_one_letter_code
_entity_poly.pdbx_strand_id
1 'polypeptide(L)'
;MGDVPDGVAGRPAERHRLGTGARRAGLLGPRAHRPQHRLARRPERLRLIYLAIGAGLYTYYAQHPVARLPRPDEIFPFFIRSAMPELLRGLMLSAIVLASIDSPLGSLAASFVTDIYRPLLAPGKSERHYLRVSRAAVIVFGLILAGLAYGFSFFENFLWLAFKIAGVTFGSLLGVFLLGLLTRVRANRANVAAMIIMALVNLALLVMSEYGVMPLGWSWLVIFGTVGTMALASVLAKVLDRAPAPRPVSP
;
A
#
# COMPACT_ATOMS: atom_id res chain seq x y z
N MET A 1 -69.81 -11.38 -50.14
CA MET A 1 -68.96 -11.63 -48.96
C MET A 1 -68.14 -12.88 -49.27
N GLY A 2 -66.92 -12.84 -49.77
CA GLY A 2 -65.97 -11.81 -50.18
C GLY A 2 -64.72 -12.62 -50.57
N ASP A 3 -64.21 -12.37 -51.77
CA ASP A 3 -63.23 -13.18 -52.51
C ASP A 3 -61.89 -13.44 -51.80
N VAL A 4 -61.32 -14.61 -52.13
CA VAL A 4 -59.87 -14.90 -52.16
C VAL A 4 -59.49 -14.86 -53.65
N PRO A 5 -58.48 -14.07 -54.10
CA PRO A 5 -57.13 -14.63 -54.23
C PRO A 5 -55.92 -13.64 -54.18
N ASP A 6 -54.75 -14.28 -53.96
CA ASP A 6 -53.38 -14.02 -54.46
C ASP A 6 -52.62 -12.69 -54.24
N GLY A 7 -51.56 -12.80 -53.43
CA GLY A 7 -50.18 -12.61 -53.89
C GLY A 7 -49.56 -11.21 -53.85
N VAL A 8 -48.69 -10.92 -52.87
CA VAL A 8 -47.56 -9.96 -53.03
C VAL A 8 -46.30 -10.43 -52.31
N ALA A 9 -45.37 -10.96 -53.11
CA ALA A 9 -43.91 -10.80 -53.08
C ALA A 9 -43.20 -10.27 -51.81
N GLY A 10 -42.54 -11.17 -51.08
CA GLY A 10 -41.38 -10.87 -50.22
C GLY A 10 -40.06 -11.16 -50.96
N ARG A 11 -39.29 -10.11 -51.25
CA ARG A 11 -38.06 -10.10 -52.08
C ARG A 11 -36.92 -10.99 -51.52
N PRO A 12 -36.12 -11.68 -52.37
CA PRO A 12 -35.04 -12.60 -51.96
C PRO A 12 -33.68 -11.92 -51.62
N ALA A 13 -33.67 -10.69 -51.10
CA ALA A 13 -32.44 -9.90 -50.95
C ALA A 13 -31.88 -9.77 -49.51
N GLU A 14 -32.61 -10.19 -48.48
CA GLU A 14 -32.19 -9.94 -47.08
C GLU A 14 -31.57 -11.13 -46.34
N ARG A 15 -31.66 -12.36 -46.85
CA ARG A 15 -31.10 -13.54 -46.15
C ARG A 15 -29.57 -13.67 -46.24
N HIS A 16 -28.89 -12.81 -47.00
CA HIS A 16 -27.44 -12.93 -47.20
C HIS A 16 -26.58 -12.00 -46.32
N ARG A 17 -27.19 -11.04 -45.58
CA ARG A 17 -26.45 -10.07 -44.74
C ARG A 17 -26.36 -10.41 -43.25
N LEU A 18 -27.04 -11.45 -42.78
CA LEU A 18 -27.00 -11.86 -41.36
C LEU A 18 -25.93 -12.93 -41.05
N GLY A 19 -25.20 -13.42 -42.04
CA GLY A 19 -24.20 -14.50 -41.86
C GLY A 19 -22.75 -14.07 -41.60
N THR A 20 -22.41 -12.79 -41.80
CA THR A 20 -20.98 -12.39 -41.90
C THR A 20 -20.45 -11.62 -40.68
N GLY A 21 -21.32 -11.07 -39.83
CA GLY A 21 -20.91 -10.36 -38.61
C GLY A 21 -20.61 -11.27 -37.41
N ALA A 22 -21.28 -12.41 -37.31
CA ALA A 22 -21.21 -13.30 -36.14
C ALA A 22 -19.93 -14.17 -36.10
N ARG A 23 -19.25 -14.39 -37.24
CA ARG A 23 -18.03 -15.21 -37.30
C ARG A 23 -16.74 -14.49 -36.89
N ARG A 24 -16.74 -13.16 -36.74
CA ARG A 24 -15.57 -12.41 -36.23
C ARG A 24 -15.57 -12.20 -34.71
N ALA A 25 -16.70 -12.42 -34.03
CA ALA A 25 -16.79 -12.28 -32.57
C ALA A 25 -16.29 -13.53 -31.81
N GLY A 26 -16.11 -14.67 -32.49
CA GLY A 26 -15.68 -15.94 -31.89
C GLY A 26 -14.17 -16.22 -31.92
N LEU A 27 -13.34 -15.30 -32.43
CA LEU A 27 -11.88 -15.49 -32.55
C LEU A 27 -11.06 -14.86 -31.41
N LEU A 28 -11.72 -14.24 -30.43
CA LEU A 28 -11.09 -13.81 -29.19
C LEU A 28 -11.47 -14.81 -28.08
N GLY A 29 -10.85 -15.98 -28.13
CA GLY A 29 -10.85 -16.89 -26.99
C GLY A 29 -10.35 -16.19 -25.73
N PRO A 30 -10.77 -16.61 -24.52
CA PRO A 30 -10.31 -16.01 -23.28
C PRO A 30 -8.79 -16.06 -23.27
N ARG A 31 -8.14 -14.88 -23.33
CA ARG A 31 -6.69 -14.77 -23.16
C ARG A 31 -6.36 -15.49 -21.87
N ALA A 32 -5.69 -16.64 -22.00
CA ALA A 32 -5.14 -17.36 -20.87
C ALA A 32 -4.22 -16.39 -20.13
N HIS A 33 -4.72 -15.86 -19.01
CA HIS A 33 -3.95 -15.07 -18.06
C HIS A 33 -2.90 -16.05 -17.52
N ARG A 34 -1.72 -16.09 -18.16
CA ARG A 34 -0.59 -16.89 -17.68
C ARG A 34 -0.36 -16.48 -16.22
N PRO A 35 -0.36 -17.41 -15.26
CA PRO A 35 -0.11 -17.06 -13.87
C PRO A 35 1.32 -16.54 -13.73
N GLN A 36 1.47 -15.22 -13.59
CA GLN A 36 2.76 -14.53 -13.34
C GLN A 36 3.39 -14.93 -11.99
N HIS A 37 2.70 -15.73 -11.18
CA HIS A 37 3.12 -16.17 -9.84
C HIS A 37 4.35 -17.08 -9.76
N ARG A 38 4.94 -17.53 -10.89
CA ARG A 38 6.12 -18.43 -10.88
C ARG A 38 7.48 -17.73 -10.93
N LEU A 39 7.54 -16.43 -11.22
CA LEU A 39 8.81 -15.68 -11.30
C LEU A 39 9.22 -15.01 -9.97
N ALA A 40 8.28 -14.81 -9.06
CA ALA A 40 8.59 -14.47 -7.68
C ALA A 40 8.83 -15.76 -6.92
N ARG A 41 10.04 -16.08 -6.42
CA ARG A 41 10.28 -16.98 -5.26
C ARG A 41 11.76 -17.28 -5.01
N ARG A 42 12.57 -16.27 -4.75
CA ARG A 42 13.81 -16.47 -3.98
C ARG A 42 14.08 -15.28 -3.06
N PRO A 43 13.21 -14.97 -2.07
CA PRO A 43 13.43 -13.86 -1.12
C PRO A 43 14.80 -13.91 -0.40
N GLU A 44 15.43 -15.08 -0.34
CA GLU A 44 16.79 -15.29 0.13
C GLU A 44 17.84 -14.50 -0.64
N ARG A 45 17.66 -14.26 -1.95
CA ARG A 45 18.66 -13.55 -2.78
C ARG A 45 18.84 -12.11 -2.33
N LEU A 46 17.74 -11.44 -1.94
CA LEU A 46 17.79 -10.07 -1.48
C LEU A 46 18.58 -9.95 -0.17
N ARG A 47 18.36 -10.87 0.77
CA ARG A 47 19.06 -10.89 2.06
C ARG A 47 20.56 -11.10 1.87
N LEU A 48 20.94 -12.00 0.96
CA LEU A 48 22.34 -12.24 0.61
C LEU A 48 23.00 -11.00 0.02
N ILE A 49 22.28 -10.24 -0.83
CA ILE A 49 22.79 -8.97 -1.39
C ILE A 49 23.03 -7.95 -0.28
N TYR A 50 22.05 -7.72 0.61
CA TYR A 50 22.21 -6.79 1.73
C TYR A 50 23.38 -7.18 2.66
N LEU A 51 23.50 -8.47 3.00
CA LEU A 51 24.58 -8.96 3.85
C LEU A 51 25.94 -8.82 3.16
N ALA A 52 26.03 -9.13 1.87
CA ALA A 52 27.26 -8.99 1.08
C ALA A 52 27.70 -7.52 0.98
N ILE A 53 26.77 -6.59 0.77
CA ILE A 53 27.07 -5.15 0.77
C ILE A 53 27.59 -4.72 2.15
N GLY A 54 26.91 -5.10 3.24
CA GLY A 54 27.33 -4.76 4.60
C GLY A 54 28.71 -5.32 4.95
N ALA A 55 28.96 -6.60 4.65
CA ALA A 55 30.26 -7.24 4.84
C ALA A 55 31.35 -6.55 4.00
N GLY A 56 31.05 -6.22 2.73
CA GLY A 56 31.98 -5.51 1.85
C GLY A 56 32.35 -4.13 2.38
N LEU A 57 31.36 -3.33 2.81
CA LEU A 57 31.60 -2.02 3.43
C LEU A 57 32.45 -2.15 4.70
N TYR A 58 32.15 -3.15 5.55
CA TYR A 58 32.95 -3.41 6.75
C TYR A 58 34.41 -3.70 6.40
N THR A 59 34.67 -4.63 5.47
CA THR A 59 36.04 -4.95 5.04
C THR A 59 36.74 -3.77 4.39
N TYR A 60 36.02 -2.94 3.62
CA TYR A 60 36.58 -1.77 2.97
C TYR A 60 37.07 -0.74 3.98
N TYR A 61 36.25 -0.38 4.98
CA TYR A 61 36.62 0.58 6.01
C TYR A 61 37.61 0.02 7.04
N ALA A 62 37.69 -1.31 7.19
CA ALA A 62 38.76 -1.95 7.96
C ALA A 62 40.13 -1.80 7.27
N GLN A 63 40.17 -1.80 5.93
CA GLN A 63 41.40 -1.65 5.14
C GLN A 63 41.74 -0.19 4.81
N HIS A 64 40.75 0.71 4.79
CA HIS A 64 40.91 2.13 4.50
C HIS A 64 40.37 2.96 5.66
N PRO A 65 41.15 3.12 6.75
CA PRO A 65 40.72 3.89 7.91
C PRO A 65 40.49 5.35 7.52
N VAL A 66 39.29 5.85 7.81
CA VAL A 66 38.95 7.27 7.68
C VAL A 66 38.98 7.92 9.06
N ALA A 67 39.37 9.20 9.13
CA ALA A 67 39.54 9.92 10.39
C ALA A 67 38.27 9.94 11.26
N ARG A 68 37.09 9.91 10.63
CA ARG A 68 35.80 9.79 11.31
C ARG A 68 34.82 9.01 10.45
N LEU A 69 34.36 7.88 10.96
CA LEU A 69 33.26 7.14 10.33
C LEU A 69 31.94 7.90 10.54
N PRO A 70 31.11 8.02 9.49
CA PRO A 70 29.78 8.60 9.61
C PRO A 70 28.86 7.68 10.42
N ARG A 71 27.65 8.17 10.74
CA ARG A 71 26.63 7.39 11.45
C ARG A 71 26.27 6.13 10.66
N PRO A 72 25.81 5.04 11.32
CA PRO A 72 25.45 3.79 10.63
C PRO A 72 24.56 3.98 9.39
N ASP A 73 23.58 4.88 9.48
CA ASP A 73 22.62 5.17 8.39
C ASP A 73 23.23 5.97 7.22
N GLU A 74 24.40 6.56 7.43
CA GLU A 74 25.13 7.42 6.48
C GLU A 74 26.36 6.73 5.86
N ILE A 75 26.78 5.56 6.36
CA ILE A 75 27.95 4.82 5.87
C ILE A 75 27.83 4.52 4.38
N PHE A 76 26.67 4.04 3.94
CA PHE A 76 26.48 3.65 2.55
C PHE A 76 26.47 4.86 1.58
N PRO A 77 25.71 5.95 1.85
CA PRO A 77 25.82 7.19 1.10
C PRO A 77 27.26 7.77 1.08
N PHE A 78 27.97 7.70 2.20
CA PHE A 78 29.35 8.17 2.30
C PHE A 78 30.30 7.37 1.39
N PHE A 79 30.14 6.04 1.34
CA PHE A 79 30.89 5.19 0.41
C PHE A 79 30.61 5.54 -1.05
N ILE A 80 29.34 5.70 -1.43
CA ILE A 80 28.94 6.10 -2.79
C ILE A 80 29.59 7.43 -3.18
N ARG A 81 29.63 8.40 -2.25
CA ARG A 81 30.22 9.71 -2.53
C ARG A 81 31.75 9.68 -2.65
N SER A 82 32.41 8.91 -1.79
CA SER A 82 33.87 8.99 -1.56
C SER A 82 34.69 7.99 -2.35
N ALA A 83 34.16 6.80 -2.61
CA ALA A 83 34.92 5.68 -3.17
C ALA A 83 34.46 5.26 -4.58
N MET A 84 33.23 5.57 -4.99
CA MET A 84 32.74 5.14 -6.31
C MET A 84 33.22 6.02 -7.46
N PRO A 85 33.51 5.42 -8.63
CA PRO A 85 33.75 6.16 -9.88
C PRO A 85 32.58 7.08 -10.25
N GLU A 86 32.89 8.19 -10.91
CA GLU A 86 31.94 9.28 -11.18
C GLU A 86 30.64 8.83 -11.85
N LEU A 87 30.72 7.96 -12.87
CA LEU A 87 29.56 7.44 -13.58
C LEU A 87 28.65 6.59 -12.68
N LEU A 88 29.25 5.68 -11.91
CA LEU A 88 28.51 4.80 -11.00
C LEU A 88 27.90 5.59 -9.84
N ARG A 89 28.62 6.58 -9.32
CA ARG A 89 28.12 7.49 -8.29
C ARG A 89 26.84 8.20 -8.74
N GLY A 90 26.85 8.78 -9.94
CA GLY A 90 25.68 9.48 -10.50
C GLY A 90 24.49 8.54 -10.70
N LEU A 91 24.74 7.35 -11.24
CA LEU A 91 23.71 6.33 -11.46
C LEU A 91 23.10 5.86 -10.14
N MET A 92 23.93 5.55 -9.13
CA MET A 92 23.50 5.06 -7.83
C MET A 92 22.65 6.10 -7.09
N LEU A 93 23.11 7.35 -7.01
CA LEU A 93 22.36 8.43 -6.36
C LEU A 93 21.02 8.68 -7.04
N SER A 94 21.01 8.71 -8.38
CA SER A 94 19.77 8.91 -9.14
C SER A 94 18.79 7.76 -8.94
N ALA A 95 19.27 6.51 -8.94
CA ALA A 95 18.44 5.33 -8.73
C ALA A 95 17.82 5.31 -7.32
N ILE A 96 18.61 5.63 -6.29
CA ILE A 96 18.12 5.68 -4.90
C ILE A 96 17.04 6.75 -4.77
N VAL A 97 17.30 7.97 -5.25
CA VAL A 97 16.34 9.08 -5.17
C VAL A 97 15.06 8.76 -5.94
N LEU A 98 15.18 8.31 -7.19
CA LEU A 98 14.01 7.98 -8.01
C LEU A 98 13.17 6.87 -7.39
N ALA A 99 13.80 5.75 -7.03
CA ALA A 99 13.08 4.59 -6.50
C ALA A 99 12.44 4.87 -5.12
N SER A 100 13.10 5.66 -4.28
CA SER A 100 12.62 5.95 -2.92
C SER A 100 11.46 6.95 -2.90
N ILE A 101 11.39 7.87 -3.87
CA ILE A 101 10.36 8.91 -3.91
C ILE A 101 9.16 8.45 -4.75
N ASP A 102 9.39 7.85 -5.91
CA ASP A 102 8.32 7.53 -6.87
C ASP A 102 7.25 6.59 -6.28
N SER A 103 7.68 5.50 -5.63
CA SER A 103 6.75 4.50 -5.12
C SER A 103 5.87 5.03 -3.97
N PRO A 104 6.40 5.58 -2.86
CA PRO A 104 5.55 6.08 -1.78
C PRO A 104 4.66 7.23 -2.21
N LEU A 105 5.17 8.17 -3.02
CA LEU A 105 4.42 9.33 -3.46
C LEU A 105 3.28 8.93 -4.41
N GLY A 106 3.55 8.02 -5.35
CA GLY A 106 2.54 7.46 -6.23
C GLY A 106 1.45 6.71 -5.48
N SER A 107 1.82 5.85 -4.51
CA SER A 107 0.85 5.14 -3.67
C SER A 107 0.01 6.08 -2.81
N LEU A 108 0.61 7.10 -2.19
CA LEU A 108 -0.11 8.11 -1.41
C LEU A 108 -1.13 8.88 -2.26
N ALA A 109 -0.72 9.35 -3.44
CA ALA A 109 -1.61 10.06 -4.34
C ALA A 109 -2.74 9.17 -4.87
N ALA A 110 -2.44 7.89 -5.17
CA ALA A 110 -3.44 6.92 -5.60
C ALA A 110 -4.47 6.65 -4.49
N SER A 111 -4.02 6.26 -3.30
CA SER A 111 -4.89 6.00 -2.15
C SER A 111 -5.70 7.23 -1.76
N PHE A 112 -5.12 8.43 -1.78
CA PHE A 112 -5.89 9.66 -1.53
C PHE A 112 -7.04 9.82 -2.53
N VAL A 113 -6.79 9.60 -3.82
CA VAL A 113 -7.83 9.78 -4.85
C VAL A 113 -8.90 8.69 -4.77
N THR A 114 -8.51 7.43 -4.60
CA THR A 114 -9.44 6.29 -4.61
C THR A 114 -10.21 6.17 -3.31
N ASP A 115 -9.54 6.38 -2.17
CA ASP A 115 -10.09 6.02 -0.85
C ASP A 115 -10.73 7.23 -0.17
N ILE A 116 -10.32 8.46 -0.52
CA ILE A 116 -10.81 9.68 0.11
C ILE A 116 -11.54 10.58 -0.90
N TYR A 117 -10.84 11.06 -1.93
CA TYR A 117 -11.37 12.10 -2.82
C TYR A 117 -12.60 11.66 -3.61
N ARG A 118 -12.53 10.50 -4.27
CA ARG A 118 -13.64 9.96 -5.07
C ARG A 118 -14.88 9.64 -4.21
N PRO A 119 -14.81 8.92 -3.09
CA PRO A 119 -16.00 8.55 -2.32
C PRO A 119 -16.54 9.70 -1.46
N LEU A 120 -15.69 10.56 -0.88
CA LEU A 120 -16.11 11.54 0.14
C LEU A 120 -16.21 12.98 -0.37
N LEU A 121 -15.28 13.43 -1.23
CA LEU A 121 -15.21 14.85 -1.63
C LEU A 121 -15.92 15.14 -2.97
N ALA A 122 -15.80 14.24 -3.94
CA ALA A 122 -16.31 14.48 -5.29
C ALA A 122 -16.76 13.17 -5.97
N PRO A 123 -17.87 12.57 -5.55
CA PRO A 123 -18.43 11.39 -6.20
C PRO A 123 -18.95 11.70 -7.61
N GLY A 124 -18.87 10.70 -8.50
CA GLY A 124 -19.48 10.76 -9.85
C GLY A 124 -18.78 11.69 -10.85
N LYS A 125 -17.52 12.08 -10.63
CA LYS A 125 -16.76 12.87 -11.62
C LYS A 125 -16.17 11.97 -12.72
N SER A 126 -15.70 12.59 -13.80
CA SER A 126 -15.09 11.87 -14.92
C SER A 126 -13.70 11.34 -14.55
N GLU A 127 -13.26 10.25 -15.18
CA GLU A 127 -11.91 9.70 -14.98
C GLU A 127 -10.79 10.71 -15.28
N ARG A 128 -10.99 11.59 -16.28
CA ARG A 128 -10.05 12.68 -16.59
C ARG A 128 -9.91 13.66 -15.43
N HIS A 129 -10.97 13.89 -14.66
CA HIS A 129 -10.91 14.72 -13.45
C HIS A 129 -10.06 14.05 -12.38
N TYR A 130 -10.32 12.77 -12.07
CA TYR A 130 -9.56 12.04 -11.06
C TYR A 130 -8.08 11.90 -11.41
N LEU A 131 -7.73 11.72 -12.69
CA LEU A 131 -6.33 11.72 -13.14
C LEU A 131 -5.64 13.07 -12.91
N ARG A 132 -6.33 14.19 -13.17
CA ARG A 132 -5.77 15.52 -12.89
C ARG A 132 -5.57 15.74 -11.39
N VAL A 133 -6.54 15.33 -10.58
CA VAL A 133 -6.45 15.42 -9.11
C VAL A 133 -5.31 14.55 -8.58
N SER A 134 -5.13 13.34 -9.12
CA SER A 134 -4.01 12.46 -8.75
C SER A 134 -2.64 13.12 -9.05
N ARG A 135 -2.48 13.73 -10.22
CA ARG A 135 -1.25 14.48 -10.57
C ARG A 135 -1.03 15.69 -9.66
N ALA A 136 -2.09 16.43 -9.32
CA ALA A 136 -2.00 17.53 -8.38
C ALA A 136 -1.64 17.04 -6.96
N ALA A 137 -2.21 15.91 -6.53
CA ALA A 137 -1.91 15.29 -5.24
C ALA A 137 -0.44 14.88 -5.13
N VAL A 138 0.17 14.35 -6.20
CA VAL A 138 1.62 14.06 -6.25
C VAL A 138 2.43 15.33 -5.94
N ILE A 139 2.10 16.47 -6.54
CA ILE A 139 2.82 17.73 -6.30
C ILE A 139 2.61 18.20 -4.85
N VAL A 140 1.37 18.20 -4.37
CA VAL A 140 1.03 18.65 -3.01
C VAL A 140 1.70 17.78 -1.95
N PHE A 141 1.58 16.45 -2.05
CA PHE A 141 2.24 15.55 -1.12
C PHE A 141 3.76 15.60 -1.25
N GLY A 142 4.30 15.81 -2.45
CA GLY A 142 5.73 16.01 -2.66
C GLY A 142 6.25 17.22 -1.89
N LEU A 143 5.54 18.35 -1.93
CA LEU A 143 5.88 19.55 -1.16
C LEU A 143 5.75 19.33 0.35
N ILE A 144 4.69 18.65 0.80
CA ILE A 144 4.50 18.32 2.23
C ILE A 144 5.64 17.43 2.73
N LEU A 145 5.96 16.35 1.99
CA LEU A 145 7.04 15.43 2.33
C LEU A 145 8.40 16.11 2.30
N ALA A 146 8.64 17.04 1.36
CA ALA A 146 9.86 17.84 1.34
C ALA A 146 9.98 18.74 2.58
N GLY A 147 8.88 19.37 3.02
CA GLY A 147 8.83 20.13 4.26
C GLY A 147 9.09 19.27 5.50
N LEU A 148 8.48 18.09 5.56
CA LEU A 148 8.73 17.12 6.64
C LEU A 148 10.19 16.65 6.62
N ALA A 149 10.76 16.34 5.46
CA ALA A 149 12.16 15.94 5.33
C ALA A 149 13.12 17.03 5.82
N TYR A 150 12.83 18.30 5.50
CA TYR A 150 13.58 19.43 6.04
C TYR A 150 13.46 19.52 7.56
N GLY A 151 12.25 19.37 8.12
CA GLY A 151 12.04 19.35 9.57
C GLY A 151 12.75 18.19 10.28
N PHE A 152 12.78 17.01 9.68
CA PHE A 152 13.47 15.84 10.24
C PHE A 152 14.99 15.90 10.09
N SER A 153 15.54 16.77 9.25
CA SER A 153 17.00 16.93 9.08
C SER A 153 17.72 17.38 10.35
N PHE A 154 16.98 17.97 11.30
CA PHE A 154 17.51 18.41 12.59
C PHE A 154 17.50 17.32 13.67
N PHE A 155 16.85 16.17 13.43
CA PHE A 155 16.75 15.10 14.42
C PHE A 155 17.87 14.07 14.27
N GLU A 156 18.53 13.75 15.39
CA GLU A 156 19.43 12.60 15.43
C GLU A 156 18.62 11.30 15.50
N ASN A 157 19.06 10.27 14.76
CA ASN A 157 18.42 8.95 14.74
C ASN A 157 16.96 8.93 14.21
N PHE A 158 16.67 9.73 13.17
CA PHE A 158 15.34 9.77 12.54
C PHE A 158 14.81 8.37 12.16
N LEU A 159 15.70 7.45 11.73
CA LEU A 159 15.34 6.10 11.34
C LEU A 159 14.67 5.33 12.49
N TRP A 160 15.23 5.43 13.70
CA TRP A 160 14.67 4.81 14.89
C TRP A 160 13.35 5.43 15.30
N LEU A 161 13.23 6.76 15.18
CA LEU A 161 11.96 7.46 15.42
C LEU A 161 10.88 7.02 14.43
N ALA A 162 11.23 6.88 13.15
CA ALA A 162 10.32 6.41 12.11
C ALA A 162 9.81 4.99 12.42
N PHE A 163 10.69 4.08 12.87
CA PHE A 163 10.26 2.74 13.29
C PHE A 163 9.34 2.74 14.51
N LYS A 164 9.60 3.60 15.50
CA LYS A 164 8.72 3.78 16.67
C LYS A 164 7.32 4.23 16.26
N ILE A 165 7.23 5.28 15.42
CA ILE A 165 5.94 5.83 14.94
C ILE A 165 5.21 4.80 14.06
N ALA A 166 5.93 4.15 13.15
CA ALA A 166 5.39 3.09 12.30
C ALA A 166 4.85 1.93 13.13
N GLY A 167 5.51 1.56 14.23
CA GLY A 167 5.07 0.50 15.12
C GLY A 167 3.72 0.76 15.76
N VAL A 168 3.45 2.02 16.14
CA VAL A 168 2.18 2.44 16.76
C VAL A 168 1.01 2.25 15.81
N THR A 169 1.15 2.67 14.54
CA THR A 169 0.06 2.68 13.56
C THR A 169 -0.07 1.37 12.78
N PHE A 170 1.03 0.76 12.37
CA PHE A 170 0.97 -0.52 11.64
C PHE A 170 0.50 -1.67 12.52
N GLY A 171 0.77 -1.63 13.83
CA GLY A 171 0.29 -2.65 14.76
C GLY A 171 -1.24 -2.81 14.71
N SER A 172 -1.97 -1.70 14.78
CA SER A 172 -3.44 -1.72 14.78
C SER A 172 -4.03 -2.04 13.40
N LEU A 173 -3.43 -1.51 12.32
CA LEU A 173 -3.83 -1.83 10.95
C LEU A 173 -3.66 -3.33 10.65
N LEU A 174 -2.51 -3.90 11.04
CA LEU A 174 -2.25 -5.33 10.90
C LEU A 174 -3.22 -6.16 11.73
N GLY A 175 -3.59 -5.71 12.94
CA GLY A 175 -4.57 -6.39 13.78
C GLY A 175 -5.94 -6.54 13.13
N VAL A 176 -6.50 -5.45 12.58
CA VAL A 176 -7.79 -5.53 11.87
C VAL A 176 -7.68 -6.39 10.61
N PHE A 177 -6.58 -6.26 9.86
CA PHE A 177 -6.34 -7.06 8.67
C PHE A 177 -6.30 -8.56 9.00
N LEU A 178 -5.55 -8.95 10.03
CA LEU A 178 -5.48 -10.35 10.48
C LEU A 178 -6.80 -10.84 11.04
N LEU A 179 -7.56 -10.01 11.74
CA LEU A 179 -8.90 -10.39 12.21
C LEU A 179 -9.80 -10.76 11.02
N GLY A 180 -9.84 -9.93 9.98
CA GLY A 180 -10.64 -10.19 8.78
C GLY A 180 -10.15 -11.38 7.95
N LEU A 181 -8.84 -11.68 7.98
CA LEU A 181 -8.26 -12.80 7.24
C LEU A 181 -8.39 -14.14 7.97
N LEU A 182 -8.14 -14.17 9.29
CA LEU A 182 -8.09 -15.41 10.09
C LEU A 182 -9.43 -15.76 10.74
N THR A 183 -10.34 -14.80 10.90
CA THR A 183 -11.61 -15.02 11.59
C THR A 183 -12.81 -14.68 10.70
N ARG A 184 -13.99 -15.17 11.10
CA ARG A 184 -15.27 -14.85 10.42
C ARG A 184 -16.03 -13.70 11.09
N VAL A 185 -15.39 -12.98 12.02
CA VAL A 185 -16.05 -11.93 12.81
C VAL A 185 -16.33 -10.72 11.92
N ARG A 186 -17.59 -10.31 11.85
CA ARG A 186 -17.97 -9.04 11.21
C ARG A 186 -17.86 -7.92 12.25
N ALA A 187 -16.84 -7.09 12.12
CA ALA A 187 -16.45 -6.09 13.10
C ALA A 187 -16.35 -4.69 12.46
N ASN A 188 -17.30 -4.26 11.63
CA ASN A 188 -17.08 -3.05 10.81
C ASN A 188 -16.93 -1.78 11.67
N ARG A 189 -17.84 -1.57 12.65
CA ARG A 189 -17.73 -0.44 13.59
C ARG A 189 -16.70 -0.73 14.68
N ALA A 190 -16.64 -1.99 15.13
CA ALA A 190 -15.71 -2.43 16.15
C ALA A 190 -14.24 -2.31 15.73
N ASN A 191 -13.91 -2.50 14.45
CA ASN A 191 -12.57 -2.35 13.90
C ASN A 191 -12.08 -0.91 14.02
N VAL A 192 -12.92 0.07 13.67
CA VAL A 192 -12.55 1.50 13.76
C VAL A 192 -12.28 1.88 15.21
N ALA A 193 -13.18 1.49 16.13
CA ALA A 193 -13.00 1.75 17.56
C ALA A 193 -11.74 1.07 18.12
N ALA A 194 -11.53 -0.20 17.78
CA ALA A 194 -10.37 -0.97 18.23
C ALA A 194 -9.04 -0.41 17.69
N MET A 195 -9.03 0.08 16.44
CA MET A 195 -7.85 0.72 15.86
C MET A 195 -7.49 2.01 16.60
N ILE A 196 -8.47 2.88 16.86
CA ILE A 196 -8.24 4.15 17.56
C ILE A 196 -7.75 3.89 18.99
N ILE A 197 -8.45 3.03 19.73
CA ILE A 197 -8.11 2.72 21.12
C ILE A 197 -6.69 2.13 21.19
N MET A 198 -6.37 1.16 20.34
CA MET A 198 -5.04 0.53 20.38
C MET A 198 -3.93 1.43 19.85
N ALA A 199 -4.20 2.33 18.90
CA ALA A 199 -3.23 3.34 18.50
C ALA A 199 -2.90 4.27 19.67
N LEU A 200 -3.90 4.69 20.47
CA LEU A 200 -3.69 5.51 21.67
C LEU A 200 -2.95 4.73 22.77
N VAL A 201 -3.29 3.46 22.99
CA VAL A 201 -2.57 2.59 23.94
C VAL A 201 -1.11 2.43 23.51
N ASN A 202 -0.85 2.13 22.24
CA ASN A 202 0.51 2.01 21.73
C ASN A 202 1.30 3.32 21.81
N LEU A 203 0.64 4.46 21.58
CA LEU A 203 1.25 5.77 21.77
C LEU A 203 1.63 5.99 23.25
N ALA A 204 0.74 5.64 24.19
CA ALA A 204 1.02 5.74 25.62
C ALA A 204 2.17 4.80 26.05
N LEU A 205 2.20 3.57 25.52
CA LEU A 205 3.30 2.62 25.75
C LEU A 205 4.63 3.14 25.20
N LEU A 206 4.62 3.76 24.00
CA LEU A 206 5.81 4.39 23.43
C LEU A 206 6.31 5.52 24.33
N VAL A 207 5.43 6.44 24.74
CA VAL A 207 5.77 7.56 25.62
C VAL A 207 6.32 7.06 26.95
N MET A 208 5.69 6.05 27.55
CA MET A 208 6.15 5.41 28.80
C MET A 208 7.52 4.75 28.64
N SER A 209 7.81 4.18 27.46
CA SER A 209 9.12 3.62 27.14
C SER A 209 10.20 4.69 27.01
N GLU A 210 9.90 5.87 26.45
CA GLU A 210 10.86 6.98 26.39
C GLU A 210 11.17 7.56 27.79
N TYR A 211 10.18 7.55 28.70
CA TYR A 211 10.38 7.97 30.10
C TYR A 211 11.08 6.93 30.98
N GLY A 212 11.49 5.78 30.42
CA GLY A 212 12.28 4.77 31.14
C GLY A 212 11.51 3.93 32.15
N VAL A 213 10.18 4.00 32.17
CA VAL A 213 9.34 3.20 33.08
C VAL A 213 9.27 1.74 32.62
N MET A 214 9.24 1.50 31.30
CA MET A 214 9.29 0.17 30.69
C MET A 214 10.10 0.22 29.39
N PRO A 215 11.35 -0.28 29.35
CA PRO A 215 12.16 -0.29 28.13
C PRO A 215 11.58 -1.29 27.12
N LEU A 216 10.74 -0.80 26.21
CA LEU A 216 10.11 -1.59 25.17
C LEU A 216 10.78 -1.32 23.83
N GLY A 217 11.24 -2.39 23.18
CA GLY A 217 11.67 -2.30 21.79
C GLY A 217 10.50 -1.90 20.89
N TRP A 218 10.77 -1.07 19.87
CA TRP A 218 9.74 -0.59 18.92
C TRP A 218 8.95 -1.74 18.27
N SER A 219 9.55 -2.92 18.09
CA SER A 219 8.90 -4.11 17.53
C SER A 219 7.80 -4.66 18.43
N TRP A 220 7.90 -4.50 19.75
CA TRP A 220 6.86 -4.94 20.70
C TRP A 220 5.58 -4.13 20.55
N LEU A 221 5.67 -2.86 20.17
CA LEU A 221 4.49 -2.02 19.90
C LEU A 221 3.65 -2.58 18.75
N VAL A 222 4.30 -3.18 17.74
CA VAL A 222 3.59 -3.86 16.65
C VAL A 222 2.84 -5.07 17.18
N ILE A 223 3.49 -5.90 18.00
CA ILE A 223 2.89 -7.13 18.56
C ILE A 223 1.70 -6.78 19.46
N PHE A 224 1.88 -5.87 20.41
CA PHE A 224 0.81 -5.44 21.31
C PHE A 224 -0.33 -4.74 20.54
N GLY A 225 0.00 -3.91 19.56
CA GLY A 225 -0.98 -3.29 18.68
C GLY A 225 -1.82 -4.33 17.93
N THR A 226 -1.17 -5.31 17.30
CA THR A 226 -1.85 -6.34 16.51
C THR A 226 -2.72 -7.24 17.37
N VAL A 227 -2.16 -7.83 18.43
CA VAL A 227 -2.89 -8.74 19.32
C VAL A 227 -4.01 -7.99 20.04
N GLY A 228 -3.71 -6.80 20.56
CA GLY A 228 -4.67 -5.94 21.24
C GLY A 228 -5.82 -5.52 20.33
N THR A 229 -5.54 -5.13 19.08
CA THR A 229 -6.60 -4.74 18.14
C THR A 229 -7.45 -5.94 17.74
N MET A 230 -6.86 -7.12 17.48
CA MET A 230 -7.62 -8.33 17.19
C MET A 230 -8.56 -8.73 18.33
N ALA A 231 -8.04 -8.73 19.57
CA ALA A 231 -8.81 -9.09 20.76
C ALA A 231 -9.94 -8.07 21.00
N LEU A 232 -9.60 -6.78 21.00
CA LEU A 232 -10.55 -5.71 21.28
C LEU A 232 -11.65 -5.63 20.22
N ALA A 233 -11.30 -5.74 18.94
CA ALA A 233 -12.28 -5.76 17.86
C ALA A 233 -13.21 -6.99 17.95
N SER A 234 -12.69 -8.17 18.33
CA SER A 234 -13.50 -9.38 18.52
C SER A 234 -14.51 -9.23 19.66
N VAL A 235 -14.12 -8.57 20.75
CA VAL A 235 -14.99 -8.31 21.89
C VAL A 235 -16.03 -7.24 21.54
N LEU A 236 -15.58 -6.12 20.98
CA LEU A 236 -16.42 -4.99 20.60
C LEU A 236 -17.43 -5.36 19.51
N ALA A 237 -17.08 -6.26 18.58
CA ALA A 237 -17.99 -6.73 17.54
C ALA A 237 -19.27 -7.36 18.11
N LYS A 238 -19.15 -8.07 19.25
CA LYS A 238 -20.30 -8.67 19.93
C LYS A 238 -21.29 -7.64 20.48
N VAL A 239 -20.87 -6.39 20.67
CA VAL A 239 -21.69 -5.30 21.22
C VAL A 239 -22.13 -4.35 20.11
N LEU A 240 -21.19 -3.89 19.29
CA LEU A 240 -21.38 -2.81 18.32
C LEU A 240 -21.90 -3.28 16.95
N ASP A 241 -21.63 -4.53 16.58
CA ASP A 241 -21.93 -5.07 15.25
C ASP A 241 -22.89 -6.28 15.33
N ARG A 242 -23.79 -6.29 16.35
CA ARG A 242 -24.85 -7.30 16.43
C ARG A 242 -25.73 -7.25 15.17
N ALA A 243 -26.03 -8.42 14.62
CA ALA A 243 -26.89 -8.53 13.44
C ALA A 243 -28.25 -7.86 13.72
N PRO A 244 -28.78 -7.03 12.81
CA PRO A 244 -30.15 -6.52 12.92
C PRO A 244 -31.13 -7.69 13.06
N ALA A 245 -32.14 -7.56 13.93
CA ALA A 245 -33.21 -8.54 14.03
C ALA A 245 -33.82 -8.80 12.62
N PRO A 246 -34.21 -10.04 12.29
CA PRO A 246 -34.85 -10.33 11.02
C PRO A 246 -36.03 -9.39 10.80
N ARG A 247 -36.05 -8.68 9.66
CA ARG A 247 -37.23 -7.86 9.32
C ARG A 247 -38.42 -8.82 9.17
N PRO A 248 -39.58 -8.55 9.80
CA PRO A 248 -40.76 -9.35 9.56
C PRO A 248 -41.05 -9.35 8.07
N VAL A 249 -41.19 -10.55 7.50
CA VAL A 249 -41.62 -10.72 6.11
C VAL A 249 -43.06 -10.24 6.08
N SER A 250 -43.31 -9.12 5.40
CA SER A 250 -44.68 -8.65 5.16
C SER A 250 -45.45 -9.76 4.41
N PRO A 251 -46.62 -10.18 4.89
CA PRO A 251 -47.43 -11.21 4.24
C PRO A 251 -47.96 -10.77 2.87
#